data_AF-A0AAU9V4F3-F1
#
_entry.id   AF-A0AAU9V4F3-F1
#
_cell.length_a   1.000
_cell.length_b   1.000
_cell.length_c   1.000
_cell.angle_alpha   90.00
_cell.angle_beta   90.00
_cell.angle_gamma   90.00
#
_symmetry.space_group_name_H-M   'P 1'
#
loop_
_entity.id
_entity.type
_entity.pdbx_description
1 polymer ?
#
loop_
_entity_poly.entity_id
_entity_poly.type
_entity_poly.pdbx_seq_one_letter_code
_entity_poly.pdbx_strand_id
1 'polypeptide(L)'
;MKEILATSLAYVVLNVPTTAMVVDGSCNATDQWVNISWPVSNATDTTYNNMVFIFHNNATTKTYSLQNLNISLAAEVFPNASSTEPVELWHGSGWQTPLATSYRCAPATQLNMTADSTSVVATLTLSQLQEEAFRNSTNKSFSAARECGGNDVPDAVPIAVGCALGGLVVVVLVAYLVGRRRSAARGYLSM
;
A
#
# COMPACT_ATOMS: atom_id res chain seq x y z
N MET A 1 -34.79 -2.55 -42.53
CA MET A 1 -34.09 -3.19 -41.40
C MET A 1 -32.82 -2.38 -41.17
N LYS A 2 -32.82 -1.55 -40.12
CA LYS A 2 -31.65 -0.78 -39.70
C LYS A 2 -30.94 -1.69 -38.71
N GLU A 3 -29.79 -2.24 -39.09
CA GLU A 3 -28.98 -3.04 -38.17
C GLU A 3 -28.67 -2.18 -36.95
N ILE A 4 -29.17 -2.63 -35.79
CA ILE A 4 -28.78 -2.10 -34.50
C ILE A 4 -27.37 -2.65 -34.29
N LEU A 5 -26.35 -1.83 -34.56
CA LEU A 5 -24.98 -2.15 -34.18
C LEU A 5 -24.98 -2.39 -32.67
N ALA A 6 -24.88 -3.64 -32.26
CA ALA A 6 -24.60 -3.97 -30.87
C ALA A 6 -23.17 -3.49 -30.59
N THR A 7 -23.02 -2.41 -29.85
CA THR A 7 -21.74 -2.02 -29.27
C THR A 7 -21.32 -3.10 -28.27
N SER A 8 -20.56 -4.10 -28.72
CA SER A 8 -20.03 -5.11 -27.80
C SER A 8 -18.93 -4.48 -26.98
N LEU A 9 -19.08 -4.48 -25.65
CA LEU A 9 -17.98 -4.14 -24.76
C LEU A 9 -16.90 -5.23 -24.87
N ALA A 10 -15.67 -4.81 -25.13
CA ALA A 10 -14.49 -5.66 -25.12
C ALA A 10 -13.62 -5.28 -23.91
N TYR A 11 -12.81 -6.23 -23.44
CA TYR A 11 -11.85 -5.99 -22.37
C TYR A 11 -10.46 -6.45 -22.79
N VAL A 12 -9.44 -5.83 -22.21
CA VAL A 12 -8.04 -6.21 -22.36
C VAL A 12 -7.42 -6.31 -20.97
N VAL A 13 -6.53 -7.28 -20.78
CA VAL A 13 -5.72 -7.41 -19.57
C VAL A 13 -4.28 -7.13 -19.97
N LEU A 14 -3.70 -6.08 -19.39
CA LEU A 14 -2.34 -5.66 -19.65
C LEU A 14 -1.52 -5.77 -18.36
N ASN A 15 -0.50 -6.62 -18.38
CA ASN A 15 0.49 -6.65 -17.32
C ASN A 15 1.59 -5.64 -17.62
N VAL A 16 2.01 -4.88 -16.61
CA VAL A 16 3.20 -4.04 -16.72
C VAL A 16 4.42 -4.97 -16.89
N PRO A 17 5.20 -4.82 -17.97
CA PRO A 17 6.31 -5.72 -18.26
C PRO A 17 7.49 -5.47 -17.32
N THR A 18 8.34 -6.48 -17.15
CA THR A 18 9.59 -6.35 -16.37
C THR A 18 10.61 -5.41 -17.01
N THR A 19 10.40 -5.02 -18.27
CA THR A 19 11.19 -4.03 -19.01
C THR A 19 10.71 -2.60 -18.81
N ALA A 20 9.67 -2.38 -17.99
CA ALA A 20 9.23 -1.04 -17.64
C ALA A 20 10.35 -0.27 -16.93
N MET A 21 10.49 1.03 -17.23
CA MET A 21 11.58 1.86 -16.73
C MET A 21 11.05 3.16 -16.16
N VAL A 22 11.76 3.68 -15.15
CA VAL A 22 11.53 5.05 -14.68
C VAL A 22 12.13 6.01 -15.70
N VAL A 23 11.28 6.86 -16.30
CA VAL A 23 11.70 7.84 -17.31
C VAL A 23 11.84 9.24 -16.75
N ASP A 24 11.08 9.57 -15.71
CA ASP A 24 11.11 10.89 -15.08
C ASP A 24 10.59 10.82 -13.63
N GLY A 25 10.85 11.87 -12.85
CA GLY A 25 10.38 12.00 -11.48
C GLY A 25 10.74 13.33 -10.84
N SER A 26 10.05 13.67 -9.76
CA SER A 26 10.31 14.88 -8.98
C SER A 26 10.36 14.60 -7.49
N CYS A 27 11.34 15.20 -6.81
CA CYS A 27 11.57 15.10 -5.37
C CYS A 27 11.24 16.40 -4.64
N ASN A 28 10.18 17.12 -5.05
CA ASN A 28 9.77 18.37 -4.40
C ASN A 28 9.33 18.15 -2.94
N ALA A 29 9.24 19.25 -2.19
CA ALA A 29 8.93 19.21 -0.75
C ALA A 29 7.44 18.92 -0.44
N THR A 30 6.54 19.32 -1.35
CA THR A 30 5.08 19.18 -1.19
C THR A 30 4.56 17.93 -1.89
N ASP A 31 4.90 17.78 -3.18
CA ASP A 31 4.44 16.68 -4.01
C ASP A 31 5.64 15.99 -4.65
N GLN A 32 5.71 14.67 -4.56
CA GLN A 32 6.72 13.85 -5.23
C GLN A 32 6.04 12.91 -6.19
N TRP A 33 6.67 12.65 -7.32
CA TRP A 33 6.11 11.74 -8.29
C TRP A 33 7.18 10.98 -9.05
N VAL A 34 6.79 9.82 -9.57
CA VAL A 34 7.63 8.97 -10.40
C VAL A 34 6.83 8.52 -11.60
N ASN A 35 7.42 8.65 -12.79
CA ASN A 35 6.82 8.22 -14.05
C ASN A 35 7.53 6.96 -14.57
N ILE A 36 6.75 5.88 -14.70
CA ILE A 36 7.18 4.58 -15.19
C ILE A 36 6.57 4.40 -16.58
N SER A 37 7.40 4.11 -17.58
CA SER A 37 6.94 3.85 -18.94
C SER A 37 7.35 2.49 -19.46
N TRP A 38 6.57 1.96 -20.39
CA TRP A 38 6.89 0.71 -21.09
C TRP A 38 6.36 0.73 -22.54
N PRO A 39 7.06 0.09 -23.48
CA PRO A 39 6.66 0.06 -24.88
C PRO A 39 5.38 -0.78 -25.07
N VAL A 40 4.63 -0.44 -26.11
CA VAL A 40 3.46 -1.22 -26.55
C VAL A 40 3.94 -2.37 -27.45
N SER A 41 3.62 -3.61 -27.09
CA SER A 41 4.13 -4.82 -27.77
C SER A 41 3.67 -5.01 -29.22
N ASN A 42 2.60 -4.34 -29.65
CA ASN A 42 1.98 -4.53 -30.98
C ASN A 42 2.06 -3.28 -31.88
N ALA A 43 2.81 -2.25 -31.48
CA ALA A 43 2.88 -0.97 -32.17
C ALA A 43 4.29 -0.67 -32.69
N THR A 44 4.43 0.37 -33.50
CA THR A 44 5.74 0.86 -33.95
C THR A 44 6.61 1.21 -32.74
N ASP A 45 7.93 1.00 -32.85
CA ASP A 45 8.98 1.11 -31.79
C ASP A 45 9.00 2.43 -30.97
N THR A 46 8.06 3.35 -31.20
CA THR A 46 7.99 4.69 -30.62
C THR A 46 6.81 4.94 -29.68
N THR A 47 5.90 3.97 -29.49
CA THR A 47 4.71 4.16 -28.64
C THR A 47 4.90 3.55 -27.24
N TYR A 48 4.55 4.32 -26.22
CA TYR A 48 4.77 3.99 -24.81
C TYR A 48 3.49 4.20 -24.01
N ASN A 49 3.25 3.29 -23.06
CA ASN A 49 2.31 3.49 -21.98
C ASN A 49 3.04 4.13 -20.80
N ASN A 50 2.33 4.91 -20.00
CA ASN A 50 2.89 5.60 -18.84
C ASN A 50 2.04 5.36 -17.60
N MET A 51 2.71 5.25 -16.45
CA MET A 51 2.09 5.15 -15.13
C MET A 51 2.81 6.12 -14.20
N VAL A 52 2.06 7.04 -13.61
CA VAL A 52 2.59 8.08 -12.73
C VAL A 52 1.97 7.92 -11.35
N PHE A 53 2.83 7.68 -10.35
CA PHE A 53 2.46 7.76 -8.94
C PHE A 53 2.75 9.16 -8.43
N ILE A 54 1.78 9.80 -7.79
CA ILE A 54 1.90 11.13 -7.20
C ILE A 54 1.64 11.01 -5.70
N PHE A 55 2.60 11.45 -4.91
CA PHE A 55 2.59 11.43 -3.45
C PHE A 55 2.53 12.85 -2.91
N HIS A 56 1.69 13.07 -1.90
CA HIS A 56 1.54 14.36 -1.24
C HIS A 56 2.06 14.28 0.20
N ASN A 57 2.79 15.31 0.65
CA ASN A 57 3.28 15.44 2.01
C ASN A 57 2.36 16.30 2.86
N ASN A 58 1.82 15.71 3.93
CA ASN A 58 1.09 16.43 4.94
C ASN A 58 2.02 16.81 6.11
N ALA A 59 2.52 18.04 6.07
CA ALA A 59 3.46 18.57 7.07
C ALA A 59 2.87 18.65 8.49
N THR A 60 1.53 18.71 8.62
CA THR A 60 0.82 18.80 9.90
C THR A 60 0.76 17.44 10.59
N THR A 61 0.38 16.39 9.87
CA THR A 61 0.28 15.03 10.41
C THR A 61 1.58 14.25 10.35
N LYS A 62 2.62 14.79 9.69
CA LYS A 62 3.92 14.13 9.45
C LYS A 62 3.78 12.82 8.70
N THR A 63 2.91 12.81 7.69
CA THR A 63 2.64 11.66 6.84
C THR A 63 2.74 12.05 5.38
N TYR A 64 2.96 11.07 4.50
CA TYR A 64 2.70 11.19 3.09
C TYR A 64 1.58 10.25 2.67
N SER A 65 0.93 10.55 1.56
CA SER A 65 -0.14 9.72 0.99
C SER A 65 0.00 9.62 -0.52
N LEU A 66 -0.47 8.51 -1.09
CA LEU A 66 -0.77 8.48 -2.53
C LEU A 66 -1.89 9.49 -2.79
N GLN A 67 -1.59 10.54 -3.55
CA GLN A 67 -2.55 11.58 -3.91
C GLN A 67 -3.31 11.19 -5.17
N ASN A 68 -2.58 10.74 -6.19
CA ASN A 68 -3.12 10.35 -7.49
C ASN A 68 -2.25 9.23 -8.07
N LEU A 69 -2.88 8.33 -8.82
CA LEU A 69 -2.22 7.36 -9.68
C LEU A 69 -2.81 7.49 -11.07
N ASN A 70 -2.02 7.96 -12.03
CA ASN A 70 -2.46 8.20 -13.39
C ASN A 70 -1.85 7.16 -14.33
N ILE A 71 -2.62 6.64 -15.28
CA ILE A 71 -2.17 5.69 -16.30
C ILE A 71 -2.64 6.20 -17.64
N SER A 72 -1.70 6.32 -18.58
CA SER A 72 -1.96 6.62 -19.98
C SER A 72 -1.65 5.37 -20.80
N LEU A 73 -2.68 4.83 -21.47
CA LEU A 73 -2.57 3.66 -22.33
C LEU A 73 -2.75 4.07 -23.79
N ALA A 74 -1.82 3.67 -24.64
CA ALA A 74 -1.87 3.98 -26.06
C ALA A 74 -3.07 3.28 -26.75
N ALA A 75 -3.65 3.91 -27.77
CA ALA A 75 -4.84 3.41 -28.45
C ALA A 75 -4.61 2.03 -29.12
N GLU A 76 -3.37 1.74 -29.53
CA GLU A 76 -2.96 0.50 -30.16
C GLU A 76 -3.12 -0.73 -29.23
N VAL A 77 -3.21 -0.50 -27.91
CA VAL A 77 -3.52 -1.56 -26.93
C VAL A 77 -4.96 -2.07 -27.11
N PHE A 78 -5.84 -1.29 -27.72
CA PHE A 78 -7.26 -1.58 -27.88
C PHE A 78 -7.63 -1.76 -29.37
N PRO A 79 -7.27 -2.90 -29.99
CA PRO A 79 -7.58 -3.14 -31.40
C PRO A 79 -9.11 -3.15 -31.61
N ASN A 80 -9.57 -2.47 -32.66
CA ASN A 80 -10.99 -2.31 -33.00
C ASN A 80 -11.81 -1.49 -31.97
N ALA A 81 -11.16 -0.70 -31.12
CA ALA A 81 -11.86 0.29 -30.31
C ALA A 81 -12.51 1.37 -31.19
N SER A 82 -13.61 1.93 -30.71
CA SER A 82 -14.29 3.05 -31.38
C SER A 82 -13.53 4.39 -31.28
N SER A 83 -12.54 4.47 -30.38
CA SER A 83 -11.69 5.64 -30.16
C SER A 83 -10.26 5.34 -30.63
N THR A 84 -9.63 6.31 -31.26
CA THR A 84 -8.21 6.29 -31.66
C THR A 84 -7.32 7.10 -30.71
N GLU A 85 -7.90 7.70 -29.67
CA GLU A 85 -7.17 8.48 -28.67
C GLU A 85 -6.65 7.57 -27.54
N PRO A 86 -5.52 7.95 -26.90
CA PRO A 86 -5.05 7.30 -25.68
C PRO A 86 -6.13 7.27 -24.60
N VAL A 87 -6.13 6.18 -23.82
CA VAL A 87 -7.03 6.03 -22.68
C VAL A 87 -6.31 6.54 -21.44
N GLU A 88 -6.79 7.66 -20.92
CA GLU A 88 -6.35 8.22 -19.65
C GLU A 88 -7.20 7.69 -18.49
N LEU A 89 -6.53 7.14 -17.49
CA LEU A 89 -7.12 6.57 -16.30
C LEU A 89 -6.50 7.19 -15.06
N TRP A 90 -7.29 7.43 -14.02
CA TRP A 90 -6.76 7.87 -12.74
C TRP A 90 -7.45 7.24 -11.54
N HIS A 91 -6.67 7.04 -10.49
CA HIS A 91 -7.15 6.78 -9.14
C HIS A 91 -6.84 7.99 -8.26
N GLY A 92 -7.79 8.37 -7.42
CA GLY A 92 -7.63 9.49 -6.48
C GLY A 92 -6.75 9.11 -5.29
N SER A 93 -6.99 9.78 -4.16
CA SER A 93 -6.22 9.57 -2.95
C SER A 93 -6.32 8.12 -2.48
N GLY A 94 -5.16 7.49 -2.25
CA GLY A 94 -5.06 6.12 -1.76
C GLY A 94 -4.64 6.05 -0.30
N TRP A 95 -3.67 5.19 -0.03
CA TRP A 95 -3.13 4.96 1.31
C TRP A 95 -2.26 6.11 1.82
N GLN A 96 -2.06 6.12 3.14
CA GLN A 96 -1.27 7.10 3.87
C GLN A 96 -0.26 6.38 4.76
N THR A 97 0.92 6.97 4.94
CA THR A 97 2.02 6.38 5.70
C THR A 97 2.85 7.46 6.40
N PRO A 98 3.34 7.25 7.63
CA PRO A 98 4.23 8.19 8.30
C PRO A 98 5.50 8.50 7.49
N LEU A 99 5.97 9.74 7.57
CA LEU A 99 7.28 10.09 7.00
C LEU A 99 8.39 9.25 7.64
N ALA A 100 9.48 9.03 6.89
CA ALA A 100 10.59 8.14 7.28
C ALA A 100 10.19 6.67 7.52
N THR A 101 9.09 6.23 6.92
CA THR A 101 8.67 4.82 6.84
C THR A 101 8.24 4.48 5.41
N SER A 102 8.36 3.22 5.01
CA SER A 102 7.87 2.75 3.71
C SER A 102 6.46 2.19 3.83
N TYR A 103 5.61 2.41 2.84
CA TYR A 103 4.35 1.68 2.73
C TYR A 103 4.65 0.31 2.12
N ARG A 104 4.05 -0.75 2.65
CA ARG A 104 4.18 -2.11 2.11
C ARG A 104 2.82 -2.79 2.08
N CYS A 105 2.50 -3.41 0.95
CA CYS A 105 1.31 -4.20 0.79
C CYS A 105 1.61 -5.48 0.00
N ALA A 106 1.80 -6.57 0.74
CA ALA A 106 2.00 -7.89 0.15
C ALA A 106 0.79 -8.45 -0.63
N PRO A 107 -0.46 -8.41 -0.09
CA PRO A 107 -1.60 -8.98 -0.79
C PRO A 107 -1.97 -8.15 -2.02
N ALA A 108 -2.59 -8.80 -3.01
CA ALA A 108 -3.07 -8.12 -4.20
C ALA A 108 -4.24 -7.19 -3.85
N THR A 109 -4.12 -5.92 -4.19
CA THR A 109 -5.15 -4.90 -4.01
C THR A 109 -5.65 -4.42 -5.37
N GLN A 110 -6.97 -4.28 -5.49
CA GLN A 110 -7.60 -3.75 -6.69
C GLN A 110 -8.00 -2.30 -6.46
N LEU A 111 -7.52 -1.42 -7.33
CA LEU A 111 -7.89 -0.02 -7.37
C LEU A 111 -8.86 0.20 -8.54
N ASN A 112 -10.02 0.75 -8.22
CA ASN A 112 -10.95 1.20 -9.24
C ASN A 112 -10.40 2.47 -9.89
N MET A 113 -10.28 2.45 -11.21
CA MET A 113 -9.81 3.57 -12.00
C MET A 113 -11.01 4.34 -12.55
N THR A 114 -10.85 5.66 -12.63
CA THR A 114 -11.79 6.58 -13.26
C THR A 114 -11.25 6.97 -14.62
N ALA A 115 -12.13 7.24 -15.58
CA ALA A 115 -11.81 7.71 -16.92
C ALA A 115 -12.74 8.87 -17.29
N ASP A 116 -12.33 9.70 -18.24
CA ASP A 116 -13.18 10.81 -18.73
C ASP A 116 -14.41 10.30 -19.49
N SER A 117 -14.30 9.14 -20.14
CA SER A 117 -15.41 8.51 -20.85
C SER A 117 -16.16 7.52 -19.97
N THR A 118 -17.49 7.65 -19.91
CA THR A 118 -18.38 6.72 -19.18
C THR A 118 -18.44 5.33 -19.81
N SER A 119 -17.93 5.15 -21.03
CA SER A 119 -17.84 3.85 -21.70
C SER A 119 -16.59 3.05 -21.33
N VAL A 120 -15.69 3.61 -20.52
CA VAL A 120 -14.44 2.97 -20.11
C VAL A 120 -14.50 2.62 -18.64
N VAL A 121 -14.27 1.34 -18.32
CA VAL A 121 -14.15 0.84 -16.95
C VAL A 121 -12.83 0.11 -16.83
N ALA A 122 -12.04 0.46 -15.81
CA ALA A 122 -10.74 -0.15 -15.60
C ALA A 122 -10.48 -0.41 -14.12
N THR A 123 -9.74 -1.47 -13.85
CA THR A 123 -9.29 -1.87 -12.52
C THR A 123 -7.80 -2.15 -12.56
N LEU A 124 -7.04 -1.49 -11.70
CA LEU A 124 -5.61 -1.73 -11.54
C LEU A 124 -5.40 -2.71 -10.40
N THR A 125 -4.66 -3.79 -10.63
CA THR A 125 -4.24 -4.71 -9.56
C THR A 125 -2.78 -4.46 -9.21
N LEU A 126 -2.52 -4.11 -7.95
CA LEU A 126 -1.16 -3.97 -7.40
C LEU A 126 -0.91 -5.13 -6.44
N SER A 127 0.28 -5.73 -6.49
CA SER A 127 0.65 -6.84 -5.60
C SER A 127 2.12 -6.72 -5.22
N GLN A 128 2.47 -7.14 -4.00
CA GLN A 128 3.83 -7.00 -3.46
C GLN A 128 4.36 -5.56 -3.57
N LEU A 129 3.47 -4.60 -3.34
CA LEU A 129 3.77 -3.18 -3.45
C LEU A 129 4.62 -2.74 -2.25
N GLN A 130 5.71 -2.02 -2.49
CA GLN A 130 6.46 -1.34 -1.45
C GLN A 130 7.08 -0.06 -2.01
N GLU A 131 6.81 1.07 -1.36
CA GLU A 131 7.32 2.36 -1.76
C GLU A 131 7.58 3.28 -0.57
N GLU A 132 8.38 4.33 -0.83
CA GLU A 132 8.69 5.35 0.16
C GLU A 132 8.89 6.68 -0.56
N ALA A 133 8.12 7.69 -0.17
CA ALA A 133 8.26 9.06 -0.65
C ALA A 133 8.81 9.97 0.45
N PHE A 134 9.30 11.14 0.06
CA PHE A 134 9.83 12.21 0.92
C PHE A 134 11.01 11.77 1.80
N ARG A 135 11.85 10.90 1.24
CA ARG A 135 13.00 10.37 1.93
C ARG A 135 14.15 11.39 2.00
N ASN A 136 14.75 11.52 3.18
CA ASN A 136 15.89 12.42 3.43
C ASN A 136 17.23 11.67 3.67
N SER A 137 17.35 10.44 3.15
CA SER A 137 18.55 9.60 3.30
C SER A 137 19.07 9.19 1.92
N THR A 138 20.39 9.12 1.80
CA THR A 138 21.09 8.69 0.57
C THR A 138 21.17 7.17 0.41
N ASN A 139 20.74 6.40 1.41
CA ASN A 139 20.71 4.94 1.33
C ASN A 139 19.60 4.48 0.37
N LYS A 140 19.85 3.38 -0.35
CA LYS A 140 18.90 2.82 -1.33
C LYS A 140 17.92 1.80 -0.74
N SER A 141 18.04 1.46 0.54
CA SER A 141 17.20 0.46 1.22
C SER A 141 15.96 1.10 1.84
N PHE A 142 14.77 0.55 1.70
CA PHE A 142 13.57 1.12 2.34
C PHE A 142 13.72 1.32 3.85
N SER A 143 13.08 2.36 4.37
CA SER A 143 12.86 2.56 5.80
C SER A 143 11.87 1.52 6.35
N ALA A 144 11.66 1.50 7.67
CA ALA A 144 10.75 0.56 8.32
C ALA A 144 9.39 0.48 7.61
N ALA A 145 8.95 -0.73 7.27
CA ALA A 145 7.74 -0.94 6.48
C ALA A 145 6.48 -0.86 7.35
N ARG A 146 5.45 -0.21 6.82
CA ARG A 146 4.09 -0.15 7.35
C ARG A 146 3.20 -0.98 6.45
N GLU A 147 2.73 -2.10 6.99
CA GLU A 147 1.89 -3.03 6.25
C GLU A 147 0.48 -2.45 6.02
N CYS A 148 -0.06 -2.62 4.82
CA CYS A 148 -1.42 -2.25 4.48
C CYS A 148 -2.43 -3.03 5.32
N GLY A 149 -3.51 -2.36 5.77
CA GLY A 149 -4.49 -2.98 6.66
C GLY A 149 -3.93 -3.36 8.04
N GLY A 150 -2.65 -3.06 8.30
CA GLY A 150 -2.05 -3.16 9.62
C GLY A 150 -2.73 -2.15 10.52
N ASN A 151 -3.48 -2.67 11.49
CA ASN A 151 -3.90 -1.86 12.61
C ASN A 151 -2.64 -1.34 13.30
N ASP A 152 -2.31 -0.05 13.14
CA ASP A 152 -1.52 0.71 14.13
C ASP A 152 -2.34 0.86 15.44
N VAL A 153 -3.13 -0.16 15.80
CA VAL A 153 -3.68 -0.27 17.13
C VAL A 153 -2.46 -0.52 18.01
N PRO A 154 -2.26 0.28 19.07
CA PRO A 154 -1.17 0.07 19.99
C PRO A 154 -1.45 -1.23 20.76
N ASP A 155 -1.09 -2.38 20.17
CA ASP A 155 -1.03 -3.68 20.84
C ASP A 155 -0.14 -3.60 22.09
N ALA A 156 0.69 -2.55 22.17
CA ALA A 156 1.39 -2.12 23.37
C ALA A 156 0.49 -2.05 24.62
N VAL A 157 -0.77 -1.59 24.52
CA VAL A 157 -1.66 -1.47 25.69
C VAL A 157 -2.08 -2.84 26.23
N PRO A 158 -2.72 -3.75 25.45
CA PRO A 158 -3.08 -5.07 25.95
C PRO A 158 -1.85 -5.91 26.36
N ILE A 159 -0.70 -5.77 25.69
CA ILE A 159 0.55 -6.45 26.09
C ILE A 159 1.05 -5.92 27.45
N ALA A 160 1.07 -4.60 27.67
CA ALA A 160 1.50 -4.01 28.93
C ALA A 160 0.59 -4.43 30.09
N VAL A 161 -0.73 -4.45 29.88
CA VAL A 161 -1.69 -4.93 30.87
C VAL A 161 -1.48 -6.41 31.19
N GLY A 162 -1.23 -7.24 30.16
CA GLY A 162 -0.91 -8.66 30.34
C GLY A 162 0.35 -8.89 31.18
N CYS A 163 1.43 -8.15 30.90
CA CYS A 163 2.67 -8.22 31.67
C CYS A 163 2.48 -7.78 33.13
N ALA A 164 1.74 -6.70 33.38
CA ALA A 164 1.47 -6.21 34.72
C ALA A 164 0.66 -7.22 35.56
N LEU A 165 -0.40 -7.79 34.98
CA LEU A 165 -1.22 -8.82 35.63
C LEU A 165 -0.42 -10.10 35.89
N GLY A 166 0.37 -10.56 34.92
CA GLY A 166 1.23 -11.73 35.07
C GLY A 166 2.28 -11.56 36.17
N GLY A 167 2.96 -10.41 36.20
CA GLY A 167 3.94 -10.10 37.24
C GLY A 167 3.34 -10.10 38.64
N LEU A 168 2.16 -9.50 38.81
CA LEU A 168 1.45 -9.46 40.09
C LEU A 168 1.11 -10.87 40.60
N VAL A 169 0.62 -11.75 39.71
CA VAL A 169 0.31 -13.15 40.07
C VAL A 169 1.55 -13.89 40.56
N VAL A 170 2.69 -13.74 39.88
CA VAL A 170 3.96 -14.36 40.29
C VAL A 170 4.39 -13.87 41.68
N VAL A 171 4.30 -12.58 41.94
CA VAL A 171 4.64 -12.00 43.26
C VAL A 171 3.74 -12.57 44.36
N VAL A 172 2.44 -12.65 44.13
CA VAL A 172 1.47 -13.22 45.09
C VAL A 172 1.76 -14.69 45.36
N LEU A 173 2.10 -15.48 44.33
CA LEU A 173 2.43 -16.89 44.49
C LEU A 173 3.72 -17.09 45.32
N VAL A 174 4.76 -16.29 45.07
CA VAL A 174 6.00 -16.36 45.86
C VAL A 174 5.72 -16.01 47.32
N ALA A 175 4.98 -14.91 47.57
CA ALA A 175 4.60 -14.51 48.92
C ALA A 175 3.79 -15.60 49.64
N TYR A 176 2.84 -16.23 48.93
CA TYR A 176 2.05 -17.34 49.45
C TYR A 176 2.91 -18.55 49.79
N LEU A 177 3.84 -18.96 48.91
CA LEU A 177 4.72 -20.09 49.16
C LEU A 177 5.64 -19.86 50.36
N VAL A 178 6.22 -18.66 50.49
CA VAL A 178 7.05 -18.29 51.65
C VAL A 178 6.22 -18.27 52.93
N GLY A 179 5.02 -17.67 52.89
CA GLY A 179 4.09 -17.65 54.01
C GLY A 179 3.71 -19.07 54.46
N ARG A 180 3.32 -19.92 53.51
CA ARG A 180 2.99 -21.33 53.76
C ARG A 180 4.16 -22.10 54.37
N ARG A 181 5.39 -21.91 53.85
CA ARG A 181 6.60 -22.53 54.43
C ARG A 181 6.82 -22.10 55.88
N ARG A 182 6.63 -20.81 56.21
CA ARG A 182 6.79 -20.31 57.59
C ARG A 182 5.68 -20.82 58.52
N SER A 183 4.44 -20.89 58.06
CA SER A 183 3.33 -21.41 58.85
C SER A 183 3.48 -22.91 59.13
N ALA A 184 3.95 -23.69 58.15
CA ALA A 184 4.26 -25.12 58.35
C ALA A 184 5.39 -25.34 59.37
N ALA A 185 6.40 -24.45 59.39
CA ALA A 185 7.50 -24.53 60.36
C ALA A 185 7.11 -24.15 61.81
N ARG A 186 5.99 -23.44 62.01
CA ARG A 186 5.49 -23.06 63.34
C ARG A 186 4.39 -23.97 63.89
N GLY A 187 3.93 -24.96 63.12
CA GLY A 187 2.75 -25.78 63.44
C GLY A 187 3.00 -27.11 64.17
N TYR A 188 4.22 -27.42 64.60
CA TYR A 188 4.53 -28.64 65.37
C TYR A 188 5.29 -28.31 66.66
N LEU A 189 4.61 -27.68 67.61
CA LEU A 189 4.99 -27.62 69.03
C LEU A 189 3.70 -27.70 69.86
N SER A 190 3.08 -28.87 69.81
CA SER A 190 2.06 -29.27 70.79
C SER A 190 2.14 -30.78 71.00
N MET A 191 3.20 -31.20 71.71
CA MET A 191 3.27 -32.29 72.69
C MET A 191 4.68 -32.35 73.26
#